data_AF-A0AAX1D0B2-F1
#
_entry.id   AF-A0AAX1D0B2-F1
#
_cell.length_a   1.000
_cell.length_b   1.000
_cell.length_c   1.000
_cell.angle_alpha   90.00
_cell.angle_beta   90.00
_cell.angle_gamma   90.00
#
_symmetry.space_group_name_H-M   'P 1'
#
loop_
_entity.id
_entity.type
_entity.pdbx_description
1 polymer ?
#
loop_
_entity_poly.entity_id
_entity_poly.type
_entity_poly.pdbx_seq_one_letter_code
_entity_poly.pdbx_strand_id
1 'polypeptide(L)'
;MTWLYICVVAFMVGGLIVASERWHGAFTGDSDLNKPQANHSRATPRVGGLAVLAGTLMGLLVLGPDNMTLTWLWPALFVSALPVFVAGLLEDITKDIGASKRLLAAFASAAIAWWLLGGVSRVGMAPVDYVLSYWPVSLIFTMFAVGGCTHALNIVDGMNGLAGMIATLMAVSISLVALQVGDVPIFMVAAALASATLGFLVWNFPFGRVFLGDGGAYFLGFMLAELAVLLVVRNPSVSPFYALAVLFYPVFETGFSIWRRRFKRGVPVDQPDALHLHQLVFRRLVRVTFSRGRRHAVPALCNALASPYMWVLALIGLVPATIWWDNAWVLSASLVVFASVYIWLYARLVSWRRPGWLLLPSVLRAD
;
A
#
# COMPACT_ATOMS: atom_id res chain seq x y z
N MET A 1 15.32 -2.74 -20.78
CA MET A 1 16.00 -1.45 -20.54
C MET A 1 15.08 -0.40 -19.96
N THR A 2 13.86 -0.20 -20.50
CA THR A 2 12.96 0.89 -20.04
C THR A 2 12.60 0.84 -18.55
N TRP A 3 12.22 -0.33 -18.02
CA TRP A 3 11.91 -0.52 -16.59
C TRP A 3 13.07 -0.17 -15.65
N LEU A 4 14.31 -0.41 -16.08
CA LEU A 4 15.51 -0.07 -15.32
C LEU A 4 15.65 1.44 -15.20
N TYR A 5 15.38 2.21 -16.27
CA TYR A 5 15.40 3.67 -16.21
C TYR A 5 14.39 4.22 -15.20
N ILE A 6 13.17 3.65 -15.15
CA ILE A 6 12.13 4.03 -14.17
C ILE A 6 12.65 3.85 -12.74
N CYS A 7 13.21 2.68 -12.47
CA CYS A 7 13.81 2.34 -11.18
C CYS A 7 14.97 3.29 -10.83
N VAL A 8 15.86 3.56 -11.79
CA VAL A 8 16.99 4.48 -11.63
C VAL A 8 16.52 5.90 -11.34
N VAL A 9 15.52 6.43 -12.05
CA VAL A 9 14.97 7.77 -11.78
C VAL A 9 14.41 7.85 -10.36
N ALA A 10 13.58 6.88 -9.95
CA ALA A 10 13.05 6.84 -8.58
C ALA A 10 14.18 6.74 -7.54
N PHE A 11 15.18 5.91 -7.79
CA PHE A 11 16.38 5.80 -6.95
C PHE A 11 17.12 7.13 -6.84
N MET A 12 17.33 7.83 -7.96
CA MET A 12 18.04 9.12 -7.99
C MET A 12 17.26 10.20 -7.25
N VAL A 13 15.94 10.30 -7.46
CA VAL A 13 15.08 11.27 -6.75
C VAL A 13 15.05 10.96 -5.25
N GLY A 14 14.94 9.68 -4.87
CA GLY A 14 15.05 9.26 -3.47
C GLY A 14 16.40 9.63 -2.85
N GLY A 15 17.49 9.43 -3.60
CA GLY A 15 18.85 9.81 -3.19
C GLY A 15 19.00 11.32 -3.03
N LEU A 16 18.40 12.12 -3.92
CA LEU A 16 18.39 13.58 -3.82
C LEU A 16 17.63 14.07 -2.59
N ILE A 17 16.49 13.46 -2.27
CA ILE A 17 15.73 13.76 -1.03
C ILE A 17 16.63 13.48 0.20
N VAL A 18 17.25 12.30 0.25
CA VAL A 18 18.14 11.95 1.37
C VAL A 18 19.35 12.90 1.45
N ALA A 19 19.97 13.24 0.32
CA ALA A 19 21.14 14.12 0.28
C ALA A 19 20.81 15.58 0.61
N SER A 20 19.60 16.04 0.31
CA SER A 20 19.13 17.41 0.56
C SER A 20 18.41 17.58 1.90
N GLU A 21 18.39 16.55 2.76
CA GLU A 21 17.73 16.53 4.09
C GLU A 21 18.00 17.79 4.91
N ARG A 22 19.23 18.32 4.86
CA ARG A 22 19.64 19.54 5.59
C ARG A 22 18.80 20.79 5.27
N TRP A 23 18.17 20.84 4.09
CA TRP A 23 17.41 22.01 3.61
C TRP A 23 15.91 21.91 3.91
N HIS A 24 15.34 20.70 3.82
CA HIS A 24 13.89 20.50 3.94
C HIS A 24 13.48 19.69 5.18
N GLY A 25 14.43 19.06 5.87
CA GLY A 25 14.17 18.13 6.98
C GLY A 25 13.41 18.75 8.16
N ALA A 26 13.54 20.06 8.39
CA ALA A 26 12.76 20.78 9.40
C ALA A 26 11.24 20.71 9.14
N PHE A 27 10.83 20.71 7.87
CA PHE A 27 9.43 20.66 7.46
C PHE A 27 8.97 19.22 7.25
N THR A 28 9.75 18.45 6.49
CA THR A 28 9.36 17.11 6.03
C THR A 28 9.68 15.99 7.01
N GLY A 29 10.48 16.27 8.05
CA GLY A 29 10.95 15.26 8.99
C GLY A 29 9.90 14.90 10.03
N ASP A 30 9.71 13.61 10.29
CA ASP A 30 8.94 13.15 11.45
C ASP A 30 9.77 13.24 12.72
N SER A 31 9.69 14.38 13.40
CA SER A 31 10.45 14.67 14.62
C SER A 31 9.77 14.20 15.91
N ASP A 32 8.51 13.74 15.85
CA ASP A 32 7.78 13.30 17.03
C ASP A 32 7.99 11.80 17.32
N LEU A 33 9.00 11.54 18.16
CA LEU A 33 9.40 10.19 18.56
C LEU A 33 8.51 9.56 19.64
N ASN A 34 7.57 10.31 20.22
CA ASN A 34 6.75 9.86 21.36
C ASN A 34 5.38 9.33 20.94
N LYS A 35 5.01 9.44 19.67
CA LYS A 35 3.71 8.95 19.17
C LYS A 35 3.58 7.44 19.41
N PRO A 36 2.36 6.92 19.72
CA PRO A 36 2.13 5.48 19.94
C PRO A 36 2.54 4.58 18.76
N GLN A 37 2.63 5.17 17.56
CA GLN A 37 2.98 4.54 16.29
C GLN A 37 4.47 4.68 15.92
N ALA A 38 5.23 5.54 16.62
CA ALA A 38 6.62 5.81 16.30
C ALA A 38 7.49 4.58 16.61
N ASN A 39 8.11 4.02 15.58
CA ASN A 39 9.06 2.91 15.67
C ASN A 39 10.46 3.31 15.15
N HIS A 40 10.71 4.61 15.00
CA HIS A 40 11.98 5.18 14.53
C HIS A 40 12.67 5.99 15.64
N SER A 41 13.99 6.16 15.51
CA SER A 41 14.84 6.79 16.53
C SER A 41 15.49 8.09 16.05
N ARG A 42 15.24 8.50 14.80
CA ARG A 42 15.78 9.72 14.19
C ARG A 42 14.71 10.36 13.32
N ALA A 43 14.65 11.69 13.34
CA ALA A 43 13.82 12.45 12.40
C ALA A 43 14.18 12.07 10.96
N THR A 44 13.20 11.49 10.25
CA THR A 44 13.38 10.98 8.90
C THR A 44 12.41 11.71 7.96
N PRO A 45 12.83 12.16 6.77
CA PRO A 45 11.94 12.80 5.80
C PRO A 45 10.79 11.88 5.36
N ARG A 46 9.56 12.42 5.34
CA ARG A 46 8.32 11.75 4.91
C ARG A 46 7.88 12.13 3.49
N VAL A 47 8.82 12.42 2.59
CA VAL A 47 8.49 12.87 1.22
C VAL A 47 8.92 11.88 0.15
N GLY A 48 9.09 10.61 0.51
CA GLY A 48 9.47 9.53 -0.40
C GLY A 48 8.49 9.30 -1.55
N GLY A 49 7.21 9.65 -1.35
CA GLY A 49 6.19 9.64 -2.41
C GLY A 49 6.56 10.43 -3.65
N LEU A 50 7.35 11.51 -3.52
CA LEU A 50 7.86 12.28 -4.66
C LEU A 50 8.77 11.42 -5.56
N ALA A 51 9.58 10.54 -4.99
CA ALA A 51 10.44 9.63 -5.75
C ALA A 51 9.62 8.62 -6.55
N VAL A 52 8.56 8.07 -5.94
CA VAL A 52 7.66 7.11 -6.59
C VAL A 52 6.88 7.78 -7.72
N LEU A 53 6.31 8.97 -7.47
CA LEU A 53 5.56 9.74 -8.46
C LEU A 53 6.46 10.14 -9.64
N ALA A 54 7.63 10.72 -9.35
CA ALA A 54 8.56 11.17 -10.39
C ALA A 54 9.09 10.01 -11.23
N GLY A 55 9.48 8.90 -10.58
CA GLY A 55 9.91 7.69 -11.29
C GLY A 55 8.84 7.17 -12.22
N THR A 56 7.62 7.00 -11.70
CA THR A 56 6.48 6.49 -12.50
C THR A 56 6.15 7.42 -13.66
N LEU A 57 6.09 8.74 -13.42
CA LEU A 57 5.78 9.74 -14.45
C LEU A 57 6.84 9.76 -15.56
N MET A 58 8.12 9.83 -15.19
CA MET A 58 9.22 9.86 -16.16
C MET A 58 9.26 8.58 -17.00
N GLY A 59 9.00 7.43 -16.37
CA GLY A 59 8.88 6.17 -17.08
C GLY A 59 7.78 6.17 -18.14
N LEU A 60 6.61 6.67 -17.79
CA LEU A 60 5.46 6.73 -18.68
C LEU A 60 5.59 7.82 -19.75
N LEU A 61 6.30 8.91 -19.48
CA LEU A 61 6.65 9.91 -20.50
C LEU A 61 7.64 9.37 -21.54
N VAL A 62 8.51 8.43 -21.17
CA VAL A 62 9.41 7.76 -22.12
C VAL A 62 8.68 6.67 -22.91
N LEU A 63 7.71 5.99 -22.29
CA LEU A 63 6.93 4.90 -22.92
C LEU A 63 5.72 5.37 -23.75
N GLY A 64 5.14 6.52 -23.38
CA GLY A 64 3.81 6.97 -23.79
C GLY A 64 3.67 7.65 -25.16
N PRO A 65 4.64 8.44 -25.66
CA PRO A 65 4.46 9.23 -26.89
C PRO A 65 4.12 8.40 -28.12
N ASP A 66 4.69 7.21 -28.25
CA ASP A 66 4.52 6.34 -29.42
C ASP A 66 3.37 5.32 -29.26
N ASN A 67 2.73 5.25 -28.08
CA ASN A 67 1.68 4.28 -27.79
C ASN A 67 0.32 4.98 -27.58
N MET A 68 -0.47 5.07 -28.67
CA MET A 68 -1.79 5.71 -28.69
C MET A 68 -2.75 5.24 -27.59
N THR A 69 -2.68 3.95 -27.21
CA THR A 69 -3.57 3.39 -26.16
C THR A 69 -3.14 3.78 -24.75
N LEU A 70 -1.86 4.07 -24.54
CA LEU A 70 -1.33 4.64 -23.31
C LEU A 70 -1.56 6.14 -23.22
N THR A 71 -1.61 6.84 -24.36
CA THR A 71 -1.69 8.30 -24.43
C THR A 71 -2.81 8.90 -23.59
N TRP A 72 -3.94 8.21 -23.41
CA TRP A 72 -5.04 8.68 -22.54
C TRP A 72 -5.00 8.11 -21.11
N LEU A 73 -4.63 6.84 -20.94
CA LEU A 73 -4.75 6.17 -19.64
C LEU A 73 -3.84 6.80 -18.58
N TRP A 74 -2.54 6.96 -18.88
CA TRP A 74 -1.62 7.44 -17.85
C TRP A 74 -1.86 8.91 -17.45
N PRO A 75 -2.15 9.87 -18.35
CA PRO A 75 -2.45 11.23 -17.92
C PRO A 75 -3.73 11.30 -17.09
N ALA A 76 -4.78 10.56 -17.48
CA ALA A 76 -6.04 10.51 -16.75
C ALA A 76 -5.85 9.95 -15.33
N LEU A 77 -5.04 8.90 -15.16
CA LEU A 77 -4.69 8.37 -13.83
C LEU A 77 -3.93 9.41 -13.00
N PHE A 78 -2.96 10.12 -13.58
CA PHE A 78 -2.19 11.13 -12.85
C PHE A 78 -3.06 12.33 -12.45
N VAL A 79 -3.88 12.85 -13.36
CA VAL A 79 -4.84 13.93 -13.06
C VAL A 79 -5.78 13.51 -11.95
N SER A 80 -6.30 12.28 -11.99
CA SER A 80 -7.17 11.74 -10.96
C SER A 80 -6.46 11.57 -9.63
N ALA A 81 -5.17 11.22 -9.61
CA ALA A 81 -4.39 11.04 -8.39
C ALA A 81 -3.98 12.35 -7.70
N LEU A 82 -4.00 13.48 -8.42
CA LEU A 82 -3.51 14.77 -7.90
C LEU A 82 -4.16 15.20 -6.57
N PRO A 83 -5.50 15.16 -6.39
CA PRO A 83 -6.11 15.64 -5.15
C PRO A 83 -5.61 14.88 -3.93
N VAL A 84 -5.56 13.54 -4.00
CA VAL A 84 -5.13 12.72 -2.86
C VAL A 84 -3.62 12.79 -2.64
N PHE A 85 -2.82 12.86 -3.70
CA PHE A 85 -1.37 13.05 -3.58
C PHE A 85 -1.05 14.39 -2.93
N VAL A 86 -1.66 15.48 -3.39
CA VAL A 86 -1.45 16.83 -2.83
C VAL A 86 -1.92 16.90 -1.39
N ALA A 87 -3.09 16.35 -1.05
CA ALA A 87 -3.57 16.32 0.33
C ALA A 87 -2.62 15.56 1.26
N GLY A 88 -2.06 14.43 0.80
CA GLY A 88 -1.06 13.67 1.55
C GLY A 88 0.28 14.39 1.66
N LEU A 89 0.79 14.96 0.57
CA LEU A 89 2.05 15.72 0.59
C LEU A 89 1.95 16.98 1.47
N LEU A 90 0.80 17.66 1.47
CA LEU A 90 0.54 18.77 2.38
C LEU A 90 0.51 18.28 3.83
N GLU A 91 -0.03 17.09 4.13
CA GLU A 91 0.09 16.49 5.46
C GLU A 91 1.57 16.27 5.83
N ASP A 92 2.37 15.68 4.94
CA ASP A 92 3.77 15.37 5.20
C ASP A 92 4.61 16.63 5.50
N ILE A 93 4.26 17.76 4.90
CA ILE A 93 4.96 19.05 5.04
C ILE A 93 4.40 19.88 6.21
N THR A 94 3.08 19.98 6.33
CA THR A 94 2.42 20.91 7.28
C THR A 94 1.99 20.26 8.59
N LYS A 95 1.76 18.93 8.57
CA LYS A 95 1.25 18.13 9.69
C LYS A 95 -0.14 18.58 10.20
N ASP A 96 -0.89 19.32 9.38
CA ASP A 96 -2.18 19.96 9.76
C ASP A 96 -3.38 19.48 8.92
N ILE A 97 -3.18 18.46 8.08
CA ILE A 97 -4.27 17.89 7.27
C ILE A 97 -4.86 16.67 7.97
N GLY A 98 -6.00 16.90 8.64
CA GLY A 98 -6.75 15.83 9.32
C GLY A 98 -7.24 14.71 8.39
N ALA A 99 -7.42 13.51 8.95
CA ALA A 99 -7.81 12.31 8.21
C ALA A 99 -9.09 12.48 7.37
N SER A 100 -10.09 13.23 7.86
CA SER A 100 -11.32 13.49 7.11
C SER A 100 -11.08 14.27 5.81
N LYS A 101 -10.19 15.27 5.82
CA LYS A 101 -9.83 16.04 4.61
C LYS A 101 -9.12 15.15 3.59
N ARG A 102 -8.24 14.26 4.07
CA ARG A 102 -7.53 13.29 3.23
C ARG A 102 -8.48 12.26 2.61
N LEU A 103 -9.47 11.78 3.38
CA LEU A 103 -10.51 10.90 2.87
C LEU A 103 -11.37 11.57 1.80
N LEU A 104 -11.76 12.84 2.01
CA LEU A 104 -12.48 13.62 1.00
C LEU A 104 -11.65 13.79 -0.28
N ALA A 105 -10.33 14.01 -0.16
CA ALA A 105 -9.44 14.08 -1.32
C ALA A 105 -9.33 12.74 -2.06
N ALA A 106 -9.34 11.60 -1.34
CA ALA A 106 -9.38 10.27 -1.93
C ALA A 106 -10.70 10.01 -2.68
N PHE A 107 -11.84 10.43 -2.11
CA PHE A 107 -13.14 10.36 -2.77
C PHE A 107 -13.23 11.26 -4.00
N ALA A 108 -12.68 12.47 -3.94
CA ALA A 108 -12.59 13.36 -5.11
C ALA A 108 -11.73 12.72 -6.21
N SER A 109 -10.59 12.14 -5.86
CA SER A 109 -9.69 11.45 -6.79
C SER A 109 -10.41 10.27 -7.48
N ALA A 110 -11.13 9.45 -6.72
CA ALA A 110 -11.92 8.35 -7.24
C ALA A 110 -13.09 8.82 -8.14
N ALA A 111 -13.73 9.93 -7.82
CA ALA A 111 -14.80 10.50 -8.65
C ALA A 111 -14.27 11.03 -9.99
N ILE A 112 -13.10 11.68 -9.98
CA ILE A 112 -12.43 12.14 -11.21
C ILE A 112 -12.02 10.93 -12.07
N ALA A 113 -11.44 9.89 -11.45
CA ALA A 113 -11.08 8.65 -12.15
C ALA A 113 -12.31 8.00 -12.78
N TRP A 114 -13.40 7.86 -12.01
CA TRP A 114 -14.67 7.33 -12.48
C TRP A 114 -15.19 8.08 -13.71
N TRP A 115 -15.11 9.42 -13.69
CA TRP A 115 -15.55 10.25 -14.80
C TRP A 115 -14.70 10.08 -16.06
N LEU A 116 -13.38 9.94 -15.91
CA LEU A 116 -12.42 9.89 -17.03
C LEU A 116 -12.18 8.48 -17.58
N LEU A 117 -12.32 7.46 -16.75
CA LEU A 117 -11.90 6.08 -17.02
C LEU A 117 -13.01 5.05 -16.80
N GLY A 118 -14.15 5.44 -16.23
CA GLY A 118 -15.18 4.54 -15.74
C GLY A 118 -14.85 4.03 -14.34
N GLY A 119 -15.74 3.24 -13.74
CA GLY A 119 -15.48 2.63 -12.45
C GLY A 119 -16.20 1.31 -12.26
N VAL A 120 -16.41 0.93 -11.00
CA VAL A 120 -16.94 -0.39 -10.65
C VAL A 120 -18.34 -0.57 -11.23
N SER A 121 -18.46 -1.51 -12.17
CA SER A 121 -19.70 -1.89 -12.83
C SER A 121 -20.07 -3.36 -12.60
N ARG A 122 -19.15 -4.16 -12.04
CA ARG A 122 -19.35 -5.58 -11.75
C ARG A 122 -18.58 -6.01 -10.50
N VAL A 123 -19.22 -6.84 -9.69
CA VAL A 123 -18.67 -7.53 -8.51
C VAL A 123 -18.89 -9.05 -8.58
N GLY A 124 -19.51 -9.55 -9.66
CA GLY A 124 -19.67 -10.99 -9.91
C GLY A 124 -20.93 -11.56 -9.26
N MET A 125 -21.88 -10.70 -8.89
CA MET A 125 -23.17 -11.07 -8.33
C MET A 125 -24.26 -10.36 -9.12
N ALA A 126 -25.03 -11.09 -9.93
CA ALA A 126 -25.98 -10.51 -10.88
C ALA A 126 -26.94 -9.46 -10.27
N PRO A 127 -27.52 -9.64 -9.05
CA PRO A 127 -28.35 -8.60 -8.45
C PRO A 127 -27.58 -7.32 -8.12
N VAL A 128 -26.32 -7.43 -7.68
CA VAL A 128 -25.49 -6.28 -7.34
C VAL A 128 -25.00 -5.58 -8.60
N ASP A 129 -24.59 -6.36 -9.60
CA ASP A 129 -24.16 -5.87 -10.92
C ASP A 129 -25.29 -5.08 -11.61
N TYR A 130 -26.54 -5.53 -11.48
CA TYR A 130 -27.71 -4.79 -11.95
C TYR A 130 -27.84 -3.43 -11.27
N VAL A 131 -27.70 -3.35 -9.94
CA VAL A 131 -27.77 -2.07 -9.23
C VAL A 131 -26.56 -1.17 -9.56
N LEU A 132 -25.38 -1.74 -9.80
CA LEU A 132 -24.20 -1.01 -10.24
C LEU A 132 -24.32 -0.46 -11.67
N SER A 133 -25.25 -0.96 -12.49
CA SER A 133 -25.51 -0.38 -13.82
C SER A 133 -26.05 1.06 -13.77
N TYR A 134 -26.63 1.48 -12.63
CA TYR A 134 -27.04 2.86 -12.41
C TYR A 134 -25.82 3.71 -12.07
N TRP A 135 -25.51 4.70 -12.92
CA TRP A 135 -24.30 5.50 -12.79
C TRP A 135 -24.09 6.16 -11.41
N PRO A 136 -25.12 6.68 -10.68
CA PRO A 136 -24.88 7.26 -9.36
C PRO A 136 -24.45 6.20 -8.33
N VAL A 137 -24.98 4.98 -8.44
CA VAL A 137 -24.60 3.88 -7.57
C VAL A 137 -23.17 3.44 -7.87
N SER A 138 -22.83 3.27 -9.16
CA SER A 138 -21.45 2.95 -9.58
C SER A 138 -20.46 3.99 -9.07
N LEU A 139 -20.78 5.28 -9.19
CA LEU A 139 -19.95 6.38 -8.71
C LEU A 139 -19.72 6.30 -7.20
N ILE A 140 -20.80 6.23 -6.40
CA ILE A 140 -20.70 6.16 -4.94
C ILE A 140 -19.94 4.91 -4.50
N PHE A 141 -20.22 3.76 -5.12
CA PHE A 141 -19.52 2.52 -4.83
C PHE A 141 -18.03 2.61 -5.17
N THR A 142 -17.69 3.19 -6.33
CA THR A 142 -16.29 3.38 -6.75
C THR A 142 -15.57 4.33 -5.81
N MET A 143 -16.19 5.44 -5.43
CA MET A 143 -15.61 6.37 -4.44
C MET A 143 -15.31 5.66 -3.12
N PHE A 144 -16.23 4.85 -2.62
CA PHE A 144 -16.03 4.07 -1.41
C PHE A 144 -14.93 3.01 -1.57
N ALA A 145 -14.94 2.25 -2.67
CA ALA A 145 -13.98 1.19 -2.92
C ALA A 145 -12.57 1.72 -3.12
N VAL A 146 -12.38 2.65 -4.06
CA VAL A 146 -11.07 3.24 -4.39
C VAL A 146 -10.57 4.13 -3.25
N GLY A 147 -11.42 5.00 -2.71
CA GLY A 147 -11.06 5.87 -1.58
C GLY A 147 -10.75 5.08 -0.31
N GLY A 148 -11.53 4.03 -0.02
CA GLY A 148 -11.30 3.11 1.09
C GLY A 148 -9.98 2.35 0.95
N CYS A 149 -9.69 1.79 -0.23
CA CYS A 149 -8.41 1.11 -0.50
C CYS A 149 -7.22 2.07 -0.40
N THR A 150 -7.39 3.30 -0.89
CA THR A 150 -6.39 4.37 -0.79
C THR A 150 -6.03 4.66 0.67
N HIS A 151 -7.04 4.79 1.53
CA HIS A 151 -6.84 5.01 2.97
C HIS A 151 -6.32 3.77 3.70
N ALA A 152 -6.68 2.58 3.21
CA ALA A 152 -6.22 1.32 3.77
C ALA A 152 -4.71 1.12 3.58
N LEU A 153 -4.15 1.52 2.42
CA LEU A 153 -2.71 1.43 2.20
C LEU A 153 -1.92 2.36 3.13
N ASN A 154 -2.43 3.57 3.37
CA ASN A 154 -1.84 4.50 4.34
C ASN A 154 -1.80 3.94 5.77
N ILE A 155 -2.84 3.22 6.21
CA ILE A 155 -2.87 2.56 7.53
C ILE A 155 -1.78 1.49 7.68
N VAL A 156 -1.42 0.82 6.59
CA VAL A 156 -0.39 -0.23 6.58
C VAL A 156 1.04 0.35 6.49
N ASP A 157 1.21 1.63 6.16
CA ASP A 157 2.51 2.31 6.09
C ASP A 157 3.08 2.66 7.48
N GLY A 158 3.32 1.63 8.30
CA GLY A 158 3.81 1.78 9.68
C GLY A 158 5.24 1.28 9.93
N MET A 159 5.87 0.62 8.95
CA MET A 159 7.18 -0.01 9.11
C MET A 159 8.03 0.10 7.84
N ASN A 160 9.36 0.18 8.02
CA ASN A 160 10.31 0.28 6.91
C ASN A 160 10.13 -0.89 5.93
N GLY A 161 9.90 -0.57 4.66
CA GLY A 161 9.69 -1.51 3.57
C GLY A 161 8.32 -2.19 3.53
N LEU A 162 7.42 -1.96 4.50
CA LEU A 162 6.13 -2.65 4.52
C LEU A 162 5.23 -2.19 3.37
N ALA A 163 4.75 -0.95 3.39
CA ALA A 163 3.82 -0.46 2.38
C ALA A 163 4.43 -0.49 0.97
N GLY A 164 5.69 -0.09 0.82
CA GLY A 164 6.37 -0.09 -0.49
C GLY A 164 6.49 -1.49 -1.11
N MET A 165 6.87 -2.52 -0.34
CA MET A 165 6.98 -3.87 -0.90
C MET A 165 5.60 -4.47 -1.18
N ILE A 166 4.62 -4.26 -0.30
CA ILE A 166 3.24 -4.70 -0.53
C ILE A 166 2.68 -4.05 -1.80
N ALA A 167 2.86 -2.73 -1.97
CA ALA A 167 2.50 -2.00 -3.18
C ALA A 167 3.21 -2.54 -4.42
N THR A 168 4.49 -2.88 -4.31
CA THR A 168 5.25 -3.49 -5.40
C THR A 168 4.68 -4.85 -5.79
N LEU A 169 4.37 -5.72 -4.83
CA LEU A 169 3.78 -7.04 -5.11
C LEU A 169 2.39 -6.92 -5.74
N MET A 170 1.56 -5.99 -5.26
CA MET A 170 0.26 -5.68 -5.87
C MET A 170 0.41 -5.20 -7.31
N ALA A 171 1.32 -4.25 -7.56
CA ALA A 171 1.60 -3.74 -8.90
C ALA A 171 2.12 -4.84 -9.84
N VAL A 172 2.99 -5.74 -9.35
CA VAL A 172 3.49 -6.89 -10.12
C VAL A 172 2.36 -7.85 -10.46
N SER A 173 1.48 -8.19 -9.51
CA SER A 173 0.29 -9.03 -9.79
C SER A 173 -0.57 -8.41 -10.88
N ILE A 174 -0.92 -7.11 -10.74
CA ILE A 174 -1.72 -6.37 -11.73
C ILE A 174 -1.03 -6.37 -13.10
N SER A 175 0.27 -6.12 -13.12
CA SER A 175 1.06 -6.13 -14.35
C SER A 175 1.04 -7.51 -15.04
N LEU A 176 1.28 -8.58 -14.30
CA LEU A 176 1.29 -9.94 -14.84
C LEU A 176 -0.07 -10.37 -15.36
N VAL A 177 -1.16 -10.08 -14.64
CA VAL A 177 -2.51 -10.43 -15.09
C VAL A 177 -2.91 -9.57 -16.29
N ALA A 178 -2.60 -8.27 -16.28
CA ALA A 178 -2.81 -7.40 -17.44
C ALA A 178 -2.09 -7.90 -18.70
N LEU A 179 -0.86 -8.40 -18.55
CA LEU A 179 -0.12 -9.03 -19.65
C LEU A 179 -0.82 -10.31 -20.15
N GLN A 180 -1.34 -11.15 -19.25
CA GLN A 180 -2.02 -12.40 -19.61
C GLN A 180 -3.34 -12.16 -20.36
N VAL A 181 -4.07 -11.09 -20.03
CA VAL A 181 -5.32 -10.72 -20.73
C VAL A 181 -5.10 -9.76 -21.90
N GLY A 182 -3.85 -9.39 -22.18
CA GLY A 182 -3.48 -8.51 -23.31
C GLY A 182 -3.76 -7.02 -23.09
N ASP A 183 -4.04 -6.58 -21.86
CA ASP A 183 -4.24 -5.16 -21.51
C ASP A 183 -2.89 -4.45 -21.31
N VAL A 184 -2.20 -4.23 -22.43
CA VAL A 184 -0.87 -3.62 -22.48
C VAL A 184 -0.81 -2.26 -21.73
N PRO A 185 -1.79 -1.35 -21.86
CA PRO A 185 -1.78 -0.10 -21.10
C PRO A 185 -1.72 -0.29 -19.58
N ILE A 186 -2.56 -1.16 -19.01
CA ILE A 186 -2.54 -1.44 -17.56
C ILE A 186 -1.22 -2.12 -17.17
N PHE A 187 -0.75 -3.07 -17.99
CA PHE A 187 0.54 -3.72 -17.78
C PHE A 187 1.67 -2.69 -17.63
N MET A 188 1.74 -1.71 -18.54
CA MET A 188 2.82 -0.73 -18.53
C MET A 188 2.76 0.21 -17.33
N VAL A 189 1.57 0.71 -16.97
CA VAL A 189 1.42 1.59 -15.79
C VAL A 189 1.74 0.83 -14.50
N ALA A 190 1.25 -0.40 -14.35
CA ALA A 190 1.51 -1.22 -13.18
C ALA A 190 3.00 -1.61 -13.07
N ALA A 191 3.65 -1.97 -14.19
CA ALA A 191 5.08 -2.25 -14.22
C ALA A 191 5.94 -1.01 -13.90
N ALA A 192 5.53 0.17 -14.38
CA ALA A 192 6.18 1.44 -14.05
C ALA A 192 6.06 1.74 -12.56
N LEU A 193 4.87 1.58 -11.98
CA LEU A 193 4.62 1.78 -10.56
C LEU A 193 5.46 0.83 -9.69
N ALA A 194 5.54 -0.46 -10.05
CA ALA A 194 6.38 -1.44 -9.38
C ALA A 194 7.87 -1.05 -9.45
N SER A 195 8.35 -0.66 -10.63
CA SER A 195 9.75 -0.28 -10.86
C SER A 195 10.13 0.98 -10.08
N ALA A 196 9.28 1.99 -10.06
CA ALA A 196 9.51 3.22 -9.29
C ALA A 196 9.51 2.95 -7.79
N THR A 197 8.59 2.11 -7.31
CA THR A 197 8.53 1.73 -5.89
C THR A 197 9.76 0.94 -5.45
N LEU A 198 10.30 0.05 -6.31
CA LEU A 198 11.56 -0.65 -6.07
C LEU A 198 12.74 0.32 -5.94
N GLY A 199 12.84 1.33 -6.81
CA GLY A 199 13.88 2.36 -6.72
C GLY A 199 13.81 3.16 -5.42
N PHE A 200 12.60 3.51 -4.97
CA PHE A 200 12.36 4.13 -3.66
C PHE A 200 12.73 3.20 -2.48
N LEU A 201 12.39 1.90 -2.59
CA LEU A 201 12.61 0.92 -1.51
C LEU A 201 14.07 0.79 -1.09
N VAL A 202 15.04 1.07 -1.97
CA VAL A 202 16.47 1.07 -1.62
C VAL A 202 16.80 2.06 -0.50
N TRP A 203 16.11 3.20 -0.47
CA TRP A 203 16.29 4.22 0.57
C TRP A 203 15.41 3.99 1.80
N ASN A 204 14.30 3.26 1.63
CA ASN A 204 13.35 2.99 2.70
C ASN A 204 13.66 1.70 3.48
N PHE A 205 14.07 0.62 2.83
CA PHE A 205 14.34 -0.67 3.46
C PHE A 205 15.85 -1.01 3.45
N PRO A 206 16.43 -1.52 4.55
CA PRO A 206 15.82 -1.69 5.88
C PRO A 206 15.95 -0.45 6.76
N PHE A 207 16.76 0.53 6.38
CA PHE A 207 17.21 1.57 7.30
C PHE A 207 16.24 2.76 7.45
N GLY A 208 15.25 2.90 6.57
CA GLY A 208 14.28 4.00 6.62
C GLY A 208 14.96 5.36 6.51
N ARG A 209 15.83 5.58 5.51
CA ARG A 209 16.47 6.90 5.29
C ARG A 209 15.50 7.94 4.76
N VAL A 210 14.41 7.47 4.14
CA VAL A 210 13.25 8.25 3.72
C VAL A 210 12.02 7.38 3.92
N PHE A 211 10.96 7.97 4.46
CA PHE A 211 9.65 7.34 4.57
C PHE A 211 8.79 7.66 3.36
N LEU A 212 7.89 6.74 3.04
CA LEU A 212 6.98 6.89 1.90
C LEU A 212 6.10 8.14 2.08
N GLY A 213 5.62 8.35 3.31
CA GLY A 213 4.80 9.51 3.66
C GLY A 213 3.35 9.33 3.23
N ASP A 214 2.49 10.21 3.72
CA ASP A 214 1.08 10.23 3.39
C ASP A 214 0.89 10.44 1.89
N GLY A 215 1.61 11.38 1.27
CA GLY A 215 1.55 11.62 -0.17
C GLY A 215 1.85 10.36 -0.98
N GLY A 216 2.91 9.62 -0.62
CA GLY A 216 3.30 8.40 -1.29
C GLY A 216 2.31 7.24 -1.06
N ALA A 217 1.87 7.05 0.18
CA ALA A 217 0.94 5.97 0.53
C ALA A 217 -0.43 6.16 -0.12
N TYR A 218 -0.94 7.40 -0.16
CA TYR A 218 -2.18 7.68 -0.85
C TYR A 218 -2.07 7.58 -2.37
N PHE A 219 -0.97 8.06 -2.97
CA PHE A 219 -0.74 7.89 -4.41
C PHE A 219 -0.68 6.42 -4.81
N LEU A 220 0.10 5.60 -4.10
CA LEU A 220 0.17 4.16 -4.35
C LEU A 220 -1.19 3.48 -4.13
N GLY A 221 -1.90 3.83 -3.06
CA GLY A 221 -3.19 3.24 -2.73
C GLY A 221 -4.24 3.53 -3.80
N PHE A 222 -4.30 4.78 -4.26
CA PHE A 222 -5.18 5.20 -5.36
C PHE A 222 -4.83 4.48 -6.66
N MET A 223 -3.56 4.54 -7.09
CA MET A 223 -3.13 3.94 -8.36
C MET A 223 -3.40 2.43 -8.39
N LEU A 224 -3.11 1.71 -7.31
CA LEU A 224 -3.32 0.26 -7.24
C LEU A 224 -4.81 -0.11 -7.23
N ALA A 225 -5.63 0.64 -6.49
CA ALA A 225 -7.06 0.43 -6.46
C ALA A 225 -7.69 0.69 -7.84
N GLU A 226 -7.34 1.80 -8.48
CA GLU A 226 -7.85 2.19 -9.78
C GLU A 226 -7.41 1.19 -10.87
N LEU A 227 -6.12 0.81 -10.92
CA LEU A 227 -5.64 -0.20 -11.87
C LEU A 227 -6.34 -1.56 -11.68
N ALA A 228 -6.62 -1.97 -10.44
CA ALA A 228 -7.35 -3.20 -10.16
C ALA A 228 -8.81 -3.13 -10.64
N VAL A 229 -9.50 -2.00 -10.42
CA VAL A 229 -10.87 -1.76 -10.93
C VAL A 229 -10.88 -1.79 -12.46
N LEU A 230 -9.99 -1.03 -13.11
CA LEU A 230 -9.92 -0.97 -14.56
C LEU A 230 -9.59 -2.33 -15.18
N LEU A 231 -8.71 -3.12 -14.56
CA LEU A 231 -8.38 -4.45 -15.06
C LEU A 231 -9.60 -5.37 -15.08
N VAL A 232 -10.41 -5.37 -14.01
CA VAL A 232 -11.65 -6.16 -13.91
C VAL A 232 -12.73 -5.66 -14.87
N VAL A 233 -12.87 -4.35 -15.03
CA VAL A 233 -13.94 -3.75 -15.85
C VAL A 233 -13.64 -3.91 -17.34
N ARG A 234 -12.38 -3.73 -17.76
CA ARG A 234 -11.98 -3.80 -19.18
C ARG A 234 -11.83 -5.24 -19.67
N ASN A 235 -11.65 -6.21 -18.77
CA ASN A 235 -11.37 -7.61 -19.11
C ASN A 235 -12.38 -8.53 -18.41
N PRO A 236 -13.53 -8.88 -19.05
CA PRO A 236 -14.58 -9.67 -18.43
C PRO A 236 -14.17 -11.08 -17.95
N SER A 237 -13.09 -11.62 -18.50
CA SER A 237 -12.47 -12.88 -18.05
C SER A 237 -11.87 -12.77 -16.65
N VAL A 238 -11.46 -11.57 -16.22
CA VAL A 238 -10.87 -11.36 -14.89
C VAL A 238 -11.98 -11.36 -13.85
N SER A 239 -11.86 -12.25 -12.86
CA SER A 239 -12.82 -12.36 -11.77
C SER A 239 -12.87 -11.07 -10.96
N PRO A 240 -14.04 -10.53 -10.57
CA PRO A 240 -14.10 -9.37 -9.69
C PRO A 240 -13.47 -9.59 -8.31
N PHE A 241 -13.37 -10.85 -7.87
CA PHE A 241 -12.66 -11.23 -6.65
C PHE A 241 -11.14 -11.00 -6.75
N TYR A 242 -10.59 -10.86 -7.96
CA TYR A 242 -9.19 -10.55 -8.18
C TYR A 242 -8.80 -9.21 -7.52
N ALA A 243 -9.58 -8.15 -7.78
CA ALA A 243 -9.32 -6.83 -7.22
C ALA A 243 -9.33 -6.87 -5.69
N LEU A 244 -10.29 -7.60 -5.10
CA LEU A 244 -10.36 -7.81 -3.66
C LEU A 244 -9.15 -8.58 -3.13
N ALA A 245 -8.71 -9.65 -3.82
CA ALA A 245 -7.59 -10.49 -3.40
C ALA A 245 -6.23 -9.77 -3.44
N VAL A 246 -5.99 -8.95 -4.47
CA VAL A 246 -4.76 -8.14 -4.56
C VAL A 246 -4.68 -7.11 -3.44
N LEU A 247 -5.78 -6.42 -3.17
CA LEU A 247 -5.85 -5.34 -2.16
C LEU A 247 -6.20 -5.84 -0.75
N PHE A 248 -6.29 -7.16 -0.56
CA PHE A 248 -6.96 -7.72 0.60
C PHE A 248 -6.27 -7.38 1.91
N TYR A 249 -4.93 -7.42 1.96
CA TYR A 249 -4.21 -7.18 3.21
C TYR A 249 -4.50 -5.79 3.80
N PRO A 250 -4.28 -4.67 3.08
CA PRO A 250 -4.65 -3.35 3.59
C PRO A 250 -6.11 -3.21 3.97
N VAL A 251 -7.01 -3.70 3.11
CA VAL A 251 -8.47 -3.61 3.33
C VAL A 251 -8.87 -4.38 4.59
N PHE A 252 -8.34 -5.59 4.78
CA PHE A 252 -8.64 -6.44 5.93
C PHE A 252 -8.06 -5.87 7.22
N GLU A 253 -6.81 -5.37 7.23
CA GLU A 253 -6.21 -4.70 8.39
C GLU A 253 -7.07 -3.51 8.84
N THR A 254 -7.54 -2.71 7.88
CA THR A 254 -8.40 -1.54 8.13
C THR A 254 -9.75 -1.95 8.70
N GLY A 255 -10.46 -2.87 8.03
CA GLY A 255 -11.76 -3.37 8.49
C GLY A 255 -11.69 -4.05 9.86
N PHE A 256 -10.67 -4.88 10.08
CA PHE A 256 -10.43 -5.54 11.37
C PHE A 256 -10.14 -4.52 12.48
N SER A 257 -9.35 -3.49 12.19
CA SER A 257 -9.05 -2.42 13.13
C SER A 257 -10.31 -1.64 13.51
N ILE A 258 -11.15 -1.27 12.54
CA ILE A 258 -12.44 -0.62 12.79
C ILE A 258 -13.33 -1.50 13.66
N TRP A 259 -13.49 -2.78 13.29
CA TRP A 259 -14.30 -3.73 14.05
C TRP A 259 -13.81 -3.86 15.51
N ARG A 260 -12.50 -4.08 15.69
CA ARG A 260 -11.90 -4.23 17.01
C ARG A 260 -12.13 -2.97 17.85
N ARG A 261 -11.90 -1.78 17.31
CA ARG A 261 -12.00 -0.54 18.06
C ARG A 261 -13.43 -0.25 18.48
N ARG A 262 -14.34 -0.32 17.52
CA ARG A 262 -15.75 0.02 17.74
C ARG A 262 -16.46 -1.02 18.60
N PHE A 263 -16.29 -2.32 18.31
CA PHE A 263 -17.09 -3.37 18.93
C PHE A 263 -16.38 -4.12 20.05
N LYS A 264 -15.05 -4.23 20.05
CA LYS A 264 -14.31 -4.93 21.13
C LYS A 264 -13.79 -4.00 22.21
N ARG A 265 -13.43 -2.75 21.88
CA ARG A 265 -12.81 -1.81 22.83
C ARG A 265 -13.66 -0.59 23.17
N GLY A 266 -14.69 -0.28 22.39
CA GLY A 266 -15.53 0.91 22.58
C GLY A 266 -14.78 2.24 22.42
N VAL A 267 -13.68 2.25 21.65
CA VAL A 267 -12.88 3.47 21.42
C VAL A 267 -13.17 4.06 20.04
N PRO A 268 -13.09 5.40 19.89
CA PRO A 268 -13.27 6.06 18.59
C PRO A 268 -12.31 5.51 17.51
N VAL A 269 -12.80 5.48 16.27
CA VAL A 269 -12.09 4.88 15.12
C VAL A 269 -10.95 5.78 14.62
N ASP A 270 -11.03 7.07 14.89
CA ASP A 270 -10.15 8.14 14.42
C ASP A 270 -8.92 8.39 15.31
N GLN A 271 -8.89 7.86 16.54
CA GLN A 271 -7.74 8.02 17.43
C GLN A 271 -6.50 7.26 16.92
N PRO A 272 -5.26 7.63 17.28
CA PRO A 272 -4.08 6.82 16.95
C PRO A 272 -4.17 5.39 17.51
N ASP A 273 -3.70 4.41 16.74
CA ASP A 273 -3.70 2.99 17.14
C ASP A 273 -2.30 2.38 17.03
N ALA A 274 -1.98 1.55 18.03
CA ALA A 274 -0.69 0.93 18.23
C ALA A 274 -0.77 -0.62 18.29
N LEU A 275 -1.94 -1.16 17.91
CA LEU A 275 -2.23 -2.59 17.93
C LEU A 275 -2.48 -3.16 16.54
N HIS A 276 -2.10 -2.47 15.46
CA HIS A 276 -2.11 -3.07 14.12
C HIS A 276 -1.29 -4.36 14.10
N LEU A 277 -1.62 -5.32 13.23
CA LEU A 277 -0.96 -6.62 13.25
C LEU A 277 0.56 -6.47 13.05
N HIS A 278 0.97 -5.58 12.15
CA HIS A 278 2.37 -5.28 11.89
C HIS A 278 3.10 -4.73 13.14
N GLN A 279 2.45 -3.88 13.93
CA GLN A 279 3.00 -3.37 15.20
C GLN A 279 3.07 -4.47 16.28
N LEU A 280 2.09 -5.38 16.31
CA LEU A 280 2.12 -6.53 17.23
C LEU A 280 3.26 -7.48 16.87
N VAL A 281 3.47 -7.77 15.58
CA VAL A 281 4.60 -8.55 15.09
C VAL A 281 5.91 -7.91 15.54
N PHE A 282 6.09 -6.61 15.32
CA PHE A 282 7.27 -5.89 15.78
C PHE A 282 7.47 -6.01 17.30
N ARG A 283 6.44 -5.72 18.10
CA ARG A 283 6.53 -5.69 19.57
C ARG A 283 6.68 -7.07 20.21
N ARG A 284 6.09 -8.11 19.63
CA ARG A 284 5.93 -9.44 20.26
C ARG A 284 6.83 -10.51 19.66
N LEU A 285 7.22 -10.37 18.40
CA LEU A 285 8.13 -11.30 17.73
C LEU A 285 9.53 -10.70 17.62
N VAL A 286 9.66 -9.51 17.03
CA VAL A 286 10.98 -8.95 16.72
C VAL A 286 11.68 -8.38 17.95
N ARG A 287 11.07 -7.38 18.61
CA ARG A 287 11.70 -6.63 19.72
C ARG A 287 12.15 -7.54 20.86
N VAL A 288 11.35 -8.56 21.19
CA VAL A 288 11.65 -9.47 22.30
C VAL A 288 12.87 -10.34 22.01
N THR A 289 13.15 -10.68 20.75
CA THR A 289 14.37 -11.43 20.38
C THR A 289 15.62 -10.59 20.65
N PHE A 290 15.58 -9.29 20.36
CA PHE A 290 16.75 -8.40 20.51
C PHE A 290 16.93 -7.86 21.94
N SER A 291 15.86 -7.69 22.72
CA SER A 291 15.95 -7.22 24.12
C SER A 291 16.70 -8.17 25.06
N ARG A 292 16.97 -9.42 24.65
CA ARG A 292 17.82 -10.36 25.38
C ARG A 292 19.33 -10.12 25.16
N GLY A 293 19.74 -9.37 24.14
CA GLY A 293 21.12 -9.35 23.65
C GLY A 293 21.99 -8.12 23.92
N ARG A 294 21.45 -6.91 24.15
CA ARG A 294 22.19 -5.69 24.61
C ARG A 294 21.20 -4.54 24.82
N ARG A 295 21.40 -3.76 25.89
CA ARG A 295 20.59 -2.56 26.21
C ARG A 295 21.01 -1.38 25.31
N HIS A 296 20.01 -0.67 24.78
CA HIS A 296 20.04 0.75 24.37
C HIS A 296 20.07 1.19 22.90
N ALA A 297 19.89 0.32 21.92
CA ALA A 297 19.36 0.76 20.62
C ALA A 297 18.50 -0.35 20.04
N VAL A 298 17.20 -0.11 19.89
CA VAL A 298 16.39 -0.92 18.96
C VAL A 298 16.75 -0.35 17.58
N PRO A 299 17.64 -0.99 16.79
CA PRO A 299 18.12 -0.37 15.56
C PRO A 299 16.96 -0.25 14.58
N ALA A 300 17.01 0.71 13.65
CA ALA A 300 16.05 0.82 12.53
C ALA A 300 15.83 -0.53 11.81
N LEU A 301 16.83 -1.41 11.84
CA LEU A 301 16.76 -2.80 11.37
C LEU A 301 15.66 -3.63 12.06
N CYS A 302 15.42 -3.46 13.36
CA CYS A 302 14.33 -4.15 14.06
C CYS A 302 12.95 -3.75 13.56
N ASN A 303 12.73 -2.49 13.18
CA ASN A 303 11.46 -2.06 12.59
C ASN A 303 11.24 -2.77 11.24
N ALA A 304 12.27 -2.76 10.39
CA ALA A 304 12.24 -3.41 9.08
C ALA A 304 12.01 -4.93 9.14
N LEU A 305 12.53 -5.60 10.17
CA LEU A 305 12.41 -7.06 10.32
C LEU A 305 10.98 -7.56 10.57
N ALA A 306 10.06 -6.68 10.94
CA ALA A 306 8.65 -7.05 11.02
C ALA A 306 7.98 -7.07 9.64
N SER A 307 8.51 -6.35 8.65
CA SER A 307 7.94 -6.26 7.31
C SER A 307 7.93 -7.60 6.55
N PRO A 308 9.01 -8.42 6.54
CA PRO A 308 8.99 -9.74 5.90
C PRO A 308 7.87 -10.67 6.36
N TYR A 309 7.51 -10.68 7.65
CA TYR A 309 6.38 -11.47 8.15
C TYR A 309 5.07 -11.06 7.48
N MET A 310 4.86 -9.76 7.30
CA MET A 310 3.67 -9.21 6.67
C MET A 310 3.69 -9.42 5.16
N TRP A 311 4.87 -9.40 4.52
CA TRP A 311 5.01 -9.76 3.11
C TRP A 311 4.56 -11.20 2.87
N VAL A 312 5.05 -12.15 3.68
CA VAL A 312 4.65 -13.56 3.61
C VAL A 312 3.15 -13.72 3.83
N LEU A 313 2.58 -13.00 4.80
CA LEU A 313 1.13 -13.02 5.03
C LEU A 313 0.35 -12.54 3.79
N ALA A 314 0.79 -11.44 3.16
CA ALA A 314 0.16 -10.89 1.97
C ALA A 314 0.23 -11.83 0.76
N LEU A 315 1.26 -12.67 0.65
CA LEU A 315 1.38 -13.67 -0.42
C LEU A 315 0.23 -14.69 -0.42
N ILE A 316 -0.43 -14.94 0.72
CA ILE A 316 -1.60 -15.83 0.79
C ILE A 316 -2.74 -15.32 -0.11
N GLY A 317 -2.92 -13.99 -0.21
CA GLY A 317 -3.87 -13.38 -1.14
C GLY A 317 -3.30 -13.19 -2.55
N LEU A 318 -2.06 -12.68 -2.63
CA LEU A 318 -1.45 -12.23 -3.89
C LEU A 318 -1.04 -13.37 -4.83
N VAL A 319 -0.49 -14.47 -4.31
CA VAL A 319 -0.07 -15.59 -5.17
C VAL A 319 -1.29 -16.22 -5.86
N PRO A 320 -2.38 -16.55 -5.14
CA PRO A 320 -3.58 -17.03 -5.82
C PRO A 320 -4.19 -16.00 -6.77
N ALA A 321 -4.17 -14.71 -6.41
CA ALA A 321 -4.61 -13.63 -7.30
C ALA A 321 -3.85 -13.61 -8.63
N THR A 322 -2.54 -13.87 -8.61
CA THR A 322 -1.71 -13.84 -9.82
C THR A 322 -1.88 -15.08 -10.69
N ILE A 323 -2.09 -16.26 -10.10
CA ILE A 323 -2.13 -17.54 -10.81
C ILE A 323 -3.55 -17.90 -11.28
N TRP A 324 -4.57 -17.65 -10.46
CA TRP A 324 -5.97 -18.02 -10.71
C TRP A 324 -6.88 -16.78 -10.75
N TRP A 325 -6.43 -15.74 -11.45
CA TRP A 325 -7.11 -14.44 -11.55
C TRP A 325 -8.53 -14.51 -12.13
N ASP A 326 -8.87 -15.56 -12.87
CA ASP A 326 -10.17 -15.85 -13.48
C ASP A 326 -11.09 -16.70 -12.58
N ASN A 327 -10.55 -17.37 -11.55
CA ASN A 327 -11.30 -18.34 -10.75
C ASN A 327 -11.80 -17.76 -9.42
N ALA A 328 -13.07 -17.36 -9.40
CA ALA A 328 -13.70 -16.77 -8.21
C ALA A 328 -13.67 -17.67 -6.96
N TRP A 329 -13.71 -18.99 -7.10
CA TRP A 329 -13.71 -19.93 -5.97
C TRP A 329 -12.35 -20.01 -5.30
N VAL A 330 -11.28 -20.14 -6.09
CA VAL A 330 -9.90 -20.17 -5.58
C VAL A 330 -9.57 -18.85 -4.90
N LEU A 331 -9.95 -17.72 -5.51
CA LEU A 331 -9.76 -16.40 -4.93
C LEU A 331 -10.55 -16.25 -3.62
N SER A 332 -11.83 -16.62 -3.60
CA SER A 332 -12.64 -16.57 -2.37
C SER A 332 -12.05 -17.43 -1.24
N ALA A 333 -11.57 -18.64 -1.58
CA ALA A 333 -10.90 -19.51 -0.62
C ALA A 333 -9.60 -18.88 -0.08
N SER A 334 -8.80 -18.22 -0.92
CA SER A 334 -7.58 -17.56 -0.47
C SER A 334 -7.86 -16.39 0.48
N LEU A 335 -8.94 -15.63 0.26
CA LEU A 335 -9.38 -14.57 1.18
C LEU A 335 -9.74 -15.16 2.55
N VAL A 336 -10.47 -16.28 2.58
CA VAL A 336 -10.85 -16.96 3.83
C VAL A 336 -9.61 -17.49 4.55
N VAL A 337 -8.66 -18.10 3.83
CA VAL A 337 -7.39 -18.55 4.41
C VAL A 337 -6.60 -17.37 4.97
N PHE A 338 -6.45 -16.28 4.21
CA PHE A 338 -5.78 -15.06 4.68
C PHE A 338 -6.42 -14.55 5.96
N ALA A 339 -7.74 -14.37 5.98
CA ALA A 339 -8.48 -13.86 7.13
C ALA A 339 -8.31 -14.76 8.35
N SER A 340 -8.36 -16.07 8.16
CA SER A 340 -8.18 -17.06 9.22
C SER A 340 -6.77 -17.00 9.82
N VAL A 341 -5.73 -16.95 8.97
CA VAL A 341 -4.33 -16.85 9.40
C VAL A 341 -4.09 -15.51 10.11
N TYR A 342 -4.60 -14.41 9.56
CA TYR A 342 -4.51 -13.09 10.19
C TYR A 342 -5.15 -13.10 11.59
N ILE A 343 -6.40 -13.56 11.71
CA ILE A 343 -7.14 -13.56 12.99
C ILE A 343 -6.43 -14.47 14.00
N TRP A 344 -6.00 -15.65 13.57
CA TRP A 344 -5.24 -16.57 14.41
C TRP A 344 -3.94 -15.94 14.92
N LEU A 345 -3.15 -15.34 14.03
CA LEU A 345 -1.88 -14.71 14.39
C LEU A 345 -2.13 -13.54 15.35
N TYR A 346 -3.09 -12.68 15.02
CA TYR A 346 -3.50 -11.55 15.85
C TYR A 346 -3.89 -12.01 17.26
N ALA A 347 -4.77 -13.02 17.38
CA ALA A 347 -5.21 -13.55 18.67
C ALA A 347 -4.05 -14.12 19.49
N ARG A 348 -3.11 -14.83 18.86
CA ARG A 348 -1.91 -15.37 19.52
C ARG A 348 -0.97 -14.27 20.02
N LEU A 349 -0.77 -13.21 19.24
CA LEU A 349 0.11 -12.10 19.61
C LEU A 349 -0.50 -11.21 20.71
N VAL A 350 -1.82 -11.01 20.72
CA VAL A 350 -2.52 -10.29 21.79
C VAL A 350 -2.55 -11.08 23.09
N SER A 351 -2.77 -12.41 23.03
CA SER A 351 -2.82 -13.29 24.20
C SER A 351 -1.45 -13.73 24.73
N TRP A 352 -0.35 -13.18 24.18
CA TRP A 352 1.03 -13.56 24.50
C TRP A 352 1.39 -15.04 24.24
N ARG A 353 0.53 -15.78 23.52
CA ARG A 353 0.75 -17.18 23.11
C ARG A 353 1.46 -17.25 21.77
N ARG A 354 2.57 -16.53 21.63
CA ARG A 354 3.33 -16.43 20.36
C ARG A 354 3.90 -17.80 19.93
N PRO A 355 3.79 -18.18 18.65
CA PRO A 355 4.42 -19.39 18.14
C PRO A 355 5.95 -19.28 18.19
N GLY A 356 6.62 -20.26 18.81
CA GLY A 356 8.08 -20.22 18.99
C GLY A 356 8.88 -20.19 17.69
N TRP A 357 8.39 -20.87 16.65
CA TRP A 357 8.99 -20.92 15.32
C TRP A 357 8.92 -19.60 14.54
N LEU A 358 8.09 -18.65 14.97
CA LEU A 358 8.06 -17.30 14.39
C LEU A 358 9.10 -16.36 15.02
N LEU A 359 9.78 -16.77 16.10
CA LEU A 359 10.84 -15.96 16.67
C LEU A 359 12.06 -16.02 15.77
N LEU A 360 12.66 -14.86 15.49
CA LEU A 360 13.95 -14.83 14.83
C LEU A 360 14.95 -15.65 15.65
N PRO A 361 15.79 -16.50 15.01
CA PRO A 361 16.90 -17.13 15.70
C PRO A 361 17.66 -16.07 16.48
N SER A 362 18.04 -16.35 17.73
CA SER A 362 18.91 -15.43 18.45
C SER A 362 20.21 -15.32 17.65
N VAL A 363 20.39 -14.24 16.90
CA VAL A 363 21.57 -13.97 16.04
C VAL A 363 22.86 -13.85 16.88
N LEU A 364 22.78 -14.05 18.20
CA LEU A 364 23.89 -13.98 19.16
C LEU A 364 23.88 -15.17 20.14
N ARG A 365 23.79 -16.41 19.63
CA ARG A 365 24.54 -17.51 20.26
C ARG A 365 25.86 -17.63 19.51
N ALA A 366 26.75 -16.69 19.77
CA ALA A 366 28.17 -16.99 19.65
C ALA A 366 28.52 -17.61 21.00
N ASP A 367 28.62 -18.93 21.02
CA ASP A 367 29.19 -19.67 22.14
C ASP A 367 30.66 -19.29 22.35
#